data_AF-U6F9W5-F1
#
_entry.id   AF-U6F9W5-F1
#
_cell.length_a   1.000
_cell.length_b   1.000
_cell.length_c   1.000
_cell.angle_alpha   90.00
_cell.angle_beta   90.00
_cell.angle_gamma   90.00
#
_symmetry.space_group_name_H-M   'P 1'
#
loop_
_entity.id
_entity.type
_entity.pdbx_description
1 polymer ?
#
loop_
_entity_poly.entity_id
_entity_poly.type
_entity_poly.pdbx_seq_one_letter_code
_entity_poly.pdbx_strand_id
1 'polypeptide(L)'
;MILHKKHHYKAVRSKNTQDCRWDFEDLCNVKFRVCKFRINPPGSDDEWEVLITNLDRNEFPLARMKEIYHLSWGIETSFRELKYDLSGIQFHSKKDQFVYMEIYAHFAMYNAVSLSVATSSKPYVKSKYQYQIDFKMACCIWRRYFGLSDNSDISFGQLLLDMVFYSTPIRPGRKDKRNLKAKLVIGFPYRLAA
;
A
#
# COMPACT_ATOMS: atom_id res chain seq x y z
N MET A 1 -15.52 -29.65 12.90
CA MET A 1 -16.70 -29.34 12.07
C MET A 1 -17.60 -28.42 12.88
N ILE A 2 -17.82 -27.17 12.44
CA ILE A 2 -18.57 -26.18 13.24
C ILE A 2 -20.06 -26.50 13.17
N LEU A 3 -20.68 -26.76 14.32
CA LEU A 3 -22.12 -27.02 14.43
C LEU A 3 -22.88 -25.69 14.46
N HIS A 4 -23.13 -25.13 13.28
CA HIS A 4 -23.97 -23.96 13.16
C HIS A 4 -25.43 -24.33 13.42
N LYS A 5 -25.95 -23.94 14.59
CA LYS A 5 -27.35 -24.16 15.03
C LYS A 5 -28.39 -23.64 14.02
N LYS A 6 -27.97 -22.74 13.13
CA LYS A 6 -28.74 -22.06 12.11
C LYS A 6 -27.92 -22.04 10.82
N HIS A 7 -28.18 -22.97 9.89
CA HIS A 7 -27.51 -23.09 8.57
C HIS A 7 -27.86 -21.96 7.57
N HIS A 8 -28.08 -20.74 8.05
CA HIS A 8 -28.66 -19.63 7.27
C HIS A 8 -27.74 -19.15 6.13
N TYR A 9 -26.46 -19.52 6.13
CA TYR A 9 -25.47 -19.07 5.15
C TYR A 9 -25.18 -20.10 4.03
N LYS A 10 -25.71 -21.33 4.11
CA LYS A 10 -25.49 -22.38 3.09
C LYS A 10 -26.10 -22.03 1.73
N ALA A 11 -27.13 -21.18 1.70
CA ALA A 11 -27.79 -20.77 0.46
C ALA A 11 -26.93 -19.81 -0.41
N VAL A 12 -25.95 -19.12 0.18
CA VAL A 12 -25.19 -18.04 -0.48
C VAL A 12 -23.76 -18.45 -0.83
N ARG A 13 -23.21 -19.48 -0.17
CA ARG A 13 -21.80 -19.88 -0.33
C ARG A 13 -21.63 -20.99 -1.37
N SER A 14 -20.44 -21.05 -1.98
CA SER A 14 -20.10 -22.09 -2.95
C SER A 14 -19.97 -23.46 -2.26
N LYS A 15 -20.19 -24.55 -3.02
CA LYS A 15 -20.05 -25.93 -2.53
C LYS A 15 -18.66 -26.24 -1.96
N ASN A 16 -17.64 -25.47 -2.34
CA ASN A 16 -16.25 -25.66 -1.91
C ASN A 16 -15.90 -24.84 -0.65
N THR A 17 -16.80 -23.99 -0.16
CA THR A 17 -16.53 -23.19 1.04
C THR A 17 -16.65 -24.08 2.29
N GLN A 18 -15.51 -24.34 2.94
CA GLN A 18 -15.47 -25.03 4.23
C GLN A 18 -15.42 -24.00 5.36
N ASP A 19 -16.21 -24.22 6.42
CA ASP A 19 -16.10 -23.43 7.65
C ASP A 19 -14.94 -23.96 8.47
N CYS A 20 -13.81 -23.25 8.43
CA CYS A 20 -12.69 -23.51 9.32
C CYS A 20 -12.94 -22.79 10.65
N ARG A 21 -12.87 -23.54 11.76
CA ARG A 21 -12.69 -22.94 13.08
C ARG A 21 -11.20 -22.68 13.23
N TRP A 22 -10.82 -21.49 13.66
CA TRP A 22 -9.46 -21.29 14.15
C TRP A 22 -9.24 -22.19 15.36
N ASP A 23 -8.01 -22.65 15.59
CA ASP A 23 -7.63 -23.59 16.65
C ASP A 23 -7.67 -22.98 18.07
N PHE A 24 -8.57 -22.01 18.30
CA PHE A 24 -8.77 -21.41 19.61
C PHE A 24 -9.73 -22.25 20.45
N GLU A 25 -9.47 -22.29 21.76
CA GLU A 25 -10.35 -22.89 22.78
C GLU A 25 -11.80 -22.40 22.65
N ASP A 26 -12.75 -23.18 23.18
CA ASP A 26 -14.17 -23.00 22.89
C ASP A 26 -14.69 -21.60 23.23
N LEU A 27 -14.21 -21.01 24.33
CA LEU A 27 -14.46 -19.65 24.80
C LEU A 27 -13.32 -19.23 25.74
N CYS A 28 -12.59 -18.14 25.44
CA CYS A 28 -11.57 -17.61 26.33
C CYS A 28 -11.79 -16.12 26.63
N ASN A 29 -11.44 -15.69 27.85
CA ASN A 29 -11.47 -14.29 28.26
C ASN A 29 -10.23 -13.58 27.72
N VAL A 30 -10.42 -12.67 26.75
CA VAL A 30 -9.34 -11.88 26.18
C VAL A 30 -9.32 -10.50 26.82
N LYS A 31 -8.18 -10.13 27.43
CA LYS A 31 -7.92 -8.77 27.91
C LYS A 31 -7.19 -7.98 26.83
N PHE A 32 -7.67 -6.79 26.52
CA PHE A 32 -7.03 -5.89 25.57
C PHE A 32 -7.11 -4.45 26.06
N ARG A 33 -6.19 -3.61 25.57
CA ARG A 33 -6.15 -2.19 25.85
C ARG A 33 -6.84 -1.44 24.72
N VAL A 34 -7.68 -0.47 25.10
CA VAL A 34 -8.30 0.47 24.16
C VAL A 34 -7.63 1.83 24.29
N CYS A 35 -7.20 2.38 23.16
CA CYS A 35 -6.53 3.68 23.06
C CYS A 35 -7.39 4.63 22.23
N LYS A 36 -7.81 5.76 22.82
CA LYS A 36 -8.51 6.83 22.11
C LYS A 36 -7.62 8.07 22.04
N PHE A 37 -7.39 8.60 20.85
CA PHE A 37 -6.59 9.82 20.66
C PHE A 37 -7.11 10.64 19.48
N ARG A 38 -6.83 11.94 19.52
CA ARG A 38 -7.17 12.88 18.45
C ARG A 38 -6.15 12.78 17.33
N ILE A 39 -6.60 12.62 16.09
CA ILE A 39 -5.74 12.42 14.92
C ILE A 39 -5.21 13.77 14.43
N ASN A 40 -6.09 14.73 14.28
CA ASN A 40 -5.80 16.03 13.70
C ASN A 40 -5.19 17.01 14.72
N PRO A 41 -4.46 18.05 14.24
CA PRO A 41 -3.86 19.04 15.14
C PRO A 41 -4.95 19.85 15.88
N PRO A 42 -4.59 20.45 17.04
CA PRO A 42 -5.45 21.40 17.73
C PRO A 42 -5.85 22.56 16.80
N GLY A 43 -7.09 23.04 16.91
CA GLY A 43 -7.62 24.13 16.07
C GLY A 43 -8.23 23.71 14.73
N SER A 44 -8.33 22.41 14.46
CA SER A 44 -9.18 21.83 13.39
C SER A 44 -10.43 21.13 14.00
N ASP A 45 -11.41 20.75 13.18
CA ASP A 45 -12.60 20.01 13.63
C ASP A 45 -12.23 18.66 14.27
N ASP A 46 -12.68 18.38 15.50
CA ASP A 46 -12.24 17.20 16.25
C ASP A 46 -12.44 15.85 15.51
N GLU A 47 -11.33 15.19 15.15
CA GLU A 47 -11.31 13.85 14.56
C GLU A 47 -10.58 12.88 15.50
N TRP A 48 -11.26 11.80 15.88
CA TRP A 48 -10.79 10.83 16.88
C TRP A 48 -10.60 9.45 16.26
N GLU A 49 -9.54 8.76 16.67
CA GLU A 49 -9.33 7.34 16.36
C GLU A 49 -9.44 6.51 17.64
N VAL A 50 -9.90 5.27 17.50
CA VAL A 50 -9.92 4.28 18.58
C VAL A 50 -9.21 3.03 18.12
N LEU A 51 -8.13 2.67 18.81
CA LEU A 51 -7.36 1.46 18.55
C LEU A 51 -7.55 0.43 19.66
N ILE A 52 -7.57 -0.84 19.27
CA ILE A 52 -7.46 -1.98 20.17
C ILE A 52 -6.05 -2.54 20.04
N THR A 53 -5.35 -2.75 21.15
CA THR A 53 -3.97 -3.22 21.14
C THR A 53 -3.66 -4.10 22.36
N ASN A 54 -2.68 -4.97 22.21
CA ASN A 54 -2.04 -5.72 23.28
C ASN A 54 -0.71 -5.07 23.75
N LEU A 55 -0.31 -3.95 23.16
CA LEU A 55 0.94 -3.26 23.48
C LEU A 55 0.89 -2.59 24.87
N ASP A 56 2.01 -2.68 25.59
CA ASP A 56 2.15 -2.16 26.95
C ASP A 56 1.90 -0.65 27.06
N ARG A 57 1.35 -0.20 28.19
CA ARG A 57 1.01 1.21 28.42
C ARG A 57 2.21 2.10 28.64
N ASN A 58 3.23 1.59 29.33
CA ASN A 58 4.40 2.35 29.73
C ASN A 58 5.37 2.46 28.54
N GLU A 59 5.54 1.38 27.78
CA GLU A 59 6.38 1.37 26.57
C GLU A 59 5.69 2.06 25.38
N PHE A 60 4.36 1.89 25.23
CA PHE A 60 3.58 2.50 24.15
C PHE A 60 2.50 3.45 24.70
N PRO A 61 2.88 4.65 25.15
CA PRO A 61 1.92 5.68 25.56
C PRO A 61 1.09 6.17 24.36
N LEU A 62 0.02 6.92 24.62
CA LEU A 62 -0.91 7.38 23.57
C LEU A 62 -0.21 8.17 22.44
N ALA A 63 0.81 8.97 22.76
CA ALA A 63 1.60 9.70 21.77
C ALA A 63 2.29 8.73 20.78
N ARG A 64 2.92 7.68 21.30
CA ARG A 64 3.58 6.65 20.49
C ARG A 64 2.57 5.81 19.68
N MET A 65 1.42 5.50 20.27
CA MET A 65 0.34 4.83 19.53
C MET A 65 -0.15 5.66 18.34
N LYS A 66 -0.25 6.99 18.51
CA LYS A 66 -0.62 7.91 17.43
C LYS A 66 0.41 7.92 16.30
N GLU A 67 1.71 7.88 16.63
CA GLU A 67 2.79 7.76 15.64
C GLU A 67 2.71 6.45 14.85
N ILE A 68 2.53 5.31 15.53
CA ILE A 68 2.40 4.00 14.89
C ILE A 68 1.19 3.95 13.96
N TYR A 69 0.06 4.51 14.40
CA TYR A 69 -1.12 4.65 13.56
C TYR A 69 -0.83 5.47 12.30
N HIS A 70 -0.09 6.58 12.44
CA HIS A 70 0.30 7.40 11.30
C HIS A 70 1.18 6.63 10.31
N LEU A 71 2.09 5.78 10.77
CA LEU A 71 2.93 4.93 9.90
C LEU A 71 2.11 3.94 9.06
N SER A 72 0.92 3.53 9.54
CA SER A 72 0.04 2.62 8.78
C SER A 72 -0.47 3.22 7.48
N TRP A 73 -0.55 4.56 7.38
CA TRP A 73 -0.90 5.26 6.13
C TRP A 73 0.17 5.08 5.05
N GLY A 74 1.43 4.91 5.44
CA GLY A 74 2.51 4.59 4.51
C GLY A 74 2.24 3.28 3.76
N ILE A 75 1.76 2.25 4.48
CA ILE A 75 1.41 0.95 3.90
C ILE A 75 0.25 1.07 2.90
N GLU A 76 -0.81 1.80 3.24
CA GLU A 76 -1.93 2.02 2.31
C GLU A 76 -1.48 2.73 1.04
N THR A 77 -0.59 3.72 1.18
CA THR A 77 0.00 4.46 0.05
C THR A 77 0.85 3.54 -0.82
N SER A 78 1.71 2.71 -0.23
CA SER A 78 2.53 1.72 -0.94
C SER A 78 1.68 0.73 -1.74
N PHE A 79 0.58 0.22 -1.16
CA PHE A 79 -0.32 -0.67 -1.90
C PHE A 79 -1.10 0.06 -3.00
N ARG A 80 -1.42 1.35 -2.84
CA ARG A 80 -2.04 2.15 -3.89
C ARG A 80 -1.07 2.32 -5.07
N GLU A 81 0.18 2.64 -4.79
CA GLU A 81 1.25 2.79 -5.77
C GLU A 81 1.50 1.48 -6.52
N LEU A 82 1.65 0.36 -5.80
CA LEU A 82 1.80 -0.96 -6.39
C LEU A 82 0.63 -1.31 -7.33
N LYS A 83 -0.61 -1.04 -6.90
CA LYS A 83 -1.81 -1.39 -7.66
C LYS A 83 -1.98 -0.54 -8.91
N TYR A 84 -1.79 0.78 -8.79
CA TYR A 84 -2.20 1.71 -9.84
C TYR A 84 -1.03 2.36 -10.57
N ASP A 85 0.06 2.69 -9.89
CA ASP A 85 1.22 3.31 -10.54
C ASP A 85 2.09 2.26 -11.23
N LEU A 86 2.22 1.06 -10.64
CA LEU A 86 2.86 -0.10 -11.24
C LEU A 86 1.92 -1.04 -12.00
N SER A 87 0.61 -0.79 -11.96
CA SER A 87 -0.42 -1.65 -12.59
C SER A 87 -0.47 -3.09 -12.05
N GLY A 88 -0.11 -3.32 -10.78
CA GLY A 88 -0.12 -4.63 -10.11
C GLY A 88 -1.51 -5.26 -9.87
N ILE A 89 -2.54 -4.77 -10.56
CA ILE A 89 -3.88 -5.37 -10.65
C ILE A 89 -4.23 -5.82 -12.07
N GLN A 90 -3.41 -5.45 -13.07
CA GLN A 90 -3.61 -5.76 -14.48
C GLN A 90 -2.73 -6.95 -14.87
N PHE A 91 -3.18 -8.15 -14.50
CA PHE A 91 -2.46 -9.37 -14.85
C PHE A 91 -2.72 -9.82 -16.29
N HIS A 92 -1.68 -10.23 -17.01
CA HIS A 92 -1.77 -10.69 -18.40
C HIS A 92 -1.95 -12.21 -18.47
N SER A 93 -1.35 -12.92 -17.52
CA SER A 93 -1.36 -14.37 -17.43
C SER A 93 -2.74 -14.96 -17.14
N LYS A 94 -2.99 -16.12 -17.77
CA LYS A 94 -4.21 -16.93 -17.55
C LYS A 94 -4.02 -18.08 -16.56
N LYS A 95 -2.78 -18.53 -16.34
CA LYS A 95 -2.43 -19.61 -15.41
C LYS A 95 -2.00 -19.02 -14.07
N ASP A 96 -2.48 -19.60 -12.97
CA ASP A 96 -2.18 -19.12 -11.61
C ASP A 96 -0.67 -19.01 -11.34
N GLN A 97 0.11 -20.00 -11.77
CA GLN A 97 1.58 -19.99 -11.63
C GLN A 97 2.23 -18.74 -12.25
N PHE A 98 1.76 -18.32 -13.42
CA PHE A 98 2.29 -17.13 -14.10
C PHE A 98 1.72 -15.84 -13.50
N VAL A 99 0.50 -15.86 -12.94
CA VAL A 99 -0.02 -14.73 -12.16
C VAL A 99 0.84 -14.51 -10.91
N TYR A 100 1.26 -15.57 -10.22
CA TYR A 100 2.20 -15.44 -9.10
C TYR A 100 3.54 -14.83 -9.55
N MET A 101 4.09 -15.27 -10.69
CA MET A 101 5.31 -14.68 -11.25
C MET A 101 5.14 -13.18 -11.54
N GLU A 102 4.02 -12.76 -12.13
CA GLU A 102 3.74 -11.35 -12.34
C GLU A 102 3.66 -10.58 -11.02
N ILE A 103 2.99 -11.11 -10.00
CA ILE A 103 2.93 -10.47 -8.66
C ILE A 103 4.33 -10.26 -8.10
N TYR A 104 5.19 -11.28 -8.14
CA TYR A 104 6.57 -11.16 -7.66
C TYR A 104 7.40 -10.16 -8.46
N ALA A 105 7.22 -10.11 -9.78
CA ALA A 105 7.88 -9.12 -10.63
C ALA A 105 7.45 -7.68 -10.28
N HIS A 106 6.16 -7.45 -10.02
CA HIS A 106 5.66 -6.15 -9.56
C HIS A 106 6.27 -5.75 -8.20
N PHE A 107 6.41 -6.70 -7.25
CA PHE A 107 7.08 -6.41 -5.98
C PHE A 107 8.57 -6.08 -6.16
N ALA A 108 9.29 -6.83 -7.00
CA ALA A 108 10.70 -6.55 -7.28
C ALA A 108 10.88 -5.16 -7.91
N MET A 109 10.04 -4.81 -8.90
CA MET A 109 10.04 -3.50 -9.54
C MET A 109 9.67 -2.39 -8.54
N TYR A 110 8.66 -2.61 -7.70
CA TYR A 110 8.30 -1.66 -6.64
C TYR A 110 9.49 -1.37 -5.72
N ASN A 111 10.18 -2.41 -5.25
CA ASN A 111 11.34 -2.23 -4.39
C ASN A 111 12.47 -1.45 -5.08
N ALA A 112 12.74 -1.73 -6.36
CA ALA A 112 13.75 -1.01 -7.14
C ALA A 112 13.39 0.48 -7.31
N VAL A 113 12.14 0.78 -7.67
CA VAL A 113 11.63 2.15 -7.82
C VAL A 113 11.68 2.88 -6.46
N SER A 114 11.12 2.28 -5.40
CA SER A 114 11.09 2.87 -4.05
C SER A 114 12.48 3.17 -3.53
N LEU A 115 13.44 2.24 -3.71
CA LEU A 115 14.82 2.47 -3.31
C LEU A 115 15.43 3.65 -4.07
N SER A 116 15.23 3.73 -5.38
CA SER A 116 15.76 4.81 -6.23
C SER A 116 15.20 6.18 -5.86
N VAL A 117 13.90 6.24 -5.57
CA VAL A 117 13.23 7.47 -5.14
C VAL A 117 13.72 7.89 -3.75
N ALA A 118 13.86 6.93 -2.82
CA ALA A 118 14.33 7.19 -1.47
C ALA A 118 15.78 7.71 -1.44
N THR A 119 16.68 7.14 -2.25
CA THR A 119 18.09 7.56 -2.30
C THR A 119 18.30 8.89 -3.01
N SER A 120 17.40 9.26 -3.92
CA SER A 120 17.51 10.49 -4.71
C SER A 120 16.91 11.72 -4.03
N SER A 121 16.25 11.56 -2.88
CA SER A 121 15.71 12.67 -2.10
C SER A 121 16.84 13.55 -1.57
N LYS A 122 17.05 14.71 -2.20
CA LYS A 122 18.11 15.65 -1.80
C LYS A 122 17.65 16.57 -0.67
N PRO A 123 18.48 16.79 0.37
CA PRO A 123 18.23 17.82 1.36
C PRO A 123 18.31 19.22 0.75
N TYR A 124 17.64 20.15 1.42
CA TYR A 124 17.35 21.53 1.02
C TYR A 124 18.56 22.30 0.41
N VAL A 125 18.52 22.57 -0.90
CA VAL A 125 19.46 23.51 -1.54
C VAL A 125 18.70 24.79 -1.87
N LYS A 126 18.78 25.80 -0.99
CA LYS A 126 18.36 27.20 -1.20
C LYS A 126 16.96 27.47 -1.83
N SER A 127 16.03 26.52 -1.81
CA SER A 127 14.71 26.66 -2.45
C SER A 127 13.58 26.59 -1.42
N LYS A 128 12.43 27.21 -1.67
CA LYS A 128 11.28 27.28 -0.73
C LYS A 128 10.74 25.91 -0.28
N TYR A 129 10.96 24.84 -1.05
CA TYR A 129 10.40 23.51 -0.79
C TYR A 129 11.49 22.43 -0.87
N GLN A 130 11.26 21.32 -0.18
CA GLN A 130 11.98 20.07 -0.45
C GLN A 130 11.41 19.44 -1.73
N TYR A 131 12.24 18.75 -2.49
CA TYR A 131 11.82 18.08 -3.73
C TYR A 131 11.99 16.57 -3.58
N GLN A 132 11.03 15.84 -4.10
CA GLN A 132 11.08 14.39 -4.24
C GLN A 132 10.81 14.00 -5.68
N ILE A 133 11.35 12.87 -6.11
CA ILE A 133 11.02 12.31 -7.42
C ILE A 133 9.55 11.88 -7.42
N ASP A 134 8.84 12.19 -8.50
CA ASP A 134 7.48 11.68 -8.72
C ASP A 134 7.53 10.16 -8.89
N PHE A 135 6.94 9.45 -7.93
CA PHE A 135 6.96 7.99 -7.89
C PHE A 135 6.30 7.36 -9.12
N LYS A 136 5.21 7.94 -9.63
CA LYS A 136 4.51 7.45 -10.81
C LYS A 136 5.37 7.59 -12.05
N MET A 137 6.06 8.73 -12.19
CA MET A 137 7.00 8.92 -13.30
C MET A 137 8.19 7.99 -13.19
N ALA A 138 8.74 7.78 -11.99
CA ALA A 138 9.79 6.79 -11.76
C ALA A 138 9.35 5.38 -12.19
N CYS A 139 8.11 4.96 -11.88
CA CYS A 139 7.54 3.69 -12.37
C CYS A 139 7.54 3.60 -13.90
N CYS A 140 7.15 4.67 -14.59
CA CYS A 140 7.15 4.71 -16.07
C CYS A 140 8.57 4.59 -16.64
N ILE A 141 9.55 5.26 -16.05
CA ILE A 141 10.94 5.23 -16.50
C ILE A 141 11.55 3.85 -16.25
N TRP A 142 11.34 3.25 -15.07
CA TRP A 142 11.76 1.89 -14.76
C TRP A 142 11.15 0.84 -15.70
N ARG A 143 9.85 0.95 -16.00
CA ARG A 143 9.20 0.09 -17.01
C ARG A 143 9.85 0.23 -18.38
N ARG A 144 10.15 1.46 -18.81
CA ARG A 144 10.85 1.71 -20.07
C ARG A 144 12.23 1.07 -20.08
N TYR A 145 13.00 1.24 -19.00
CA TYR A 145 14.34 0.67 -18.84
C TYR A 145 14.34 -0.86 -18.96
N PHE A 146 13.44 -1.55 -18.25
CA PHE A 146 13.32 -3.01 -18.36
C PHE A 146 12.79 -3.50 -19.72
N GLY A 147 12.18 -2.62 -20.52
CA GLY A 147 11.83 -2.89 -21.91
C GLY A 147 13.02 -2.77 -22.87
N LEU A 148 14.13 -2.16 -22.45
CA LEU A 148 15.36 -2.12 -23.23
C LEU A 148 16.10 -3.46 -23.09
N SER A 149 16.73 -3.90 -24.17
CA SER A 149 17.69 -5.01 -24.16
C SER A 149 19.12 -4.54 -23.86
N ASP A 150 19.28 -3.39 -23.18
CA ASP A 150 20.56 -2.78 -22.83
C ASP A 150 20.71 -2.62 -21.31
N ASN A 151 21.57 -3.46 -20.74
CA ASN A 151 21.92 -3.48 -19.32
C ASN A 151 23.25 -2.76 -19.03
N SER A 152 23.71 -1.90 -19.93
CA SER A 152 24.94 -1.12 -19.71
C SER A 152 24.77 -0.11 -18.58
N ASP A 153 25.89 0.22 -17.93
CA ASP A 153 25.95 1.28 -16.92
C ASP A 153 25.55 2.65 -17.49
N ILE A 154 25.72 2.85 -18.80
CA ILE A 154 25.31 4.07 -19.51
C ILE A 154 23.77 4.18 -19.51
N SER A 155 23.08 3.11 -19.90
CA SER A 155 21.61 3.03 -19.87
C SER A 155 21.07 3.22 -18.44
N PHE A 156 21.72 2.61 -17.45
CA PHE A 156 21.37 2.80 -16.04
C PHE A 156 21.61 4.24 -15.56
N GLY A 157 22.72 4.87 -15.97
CA GLY A 157 22.98 6.28 -15.69
C GLY A 157 21.90 7.20 -16.27
N GLN A 158 21.43 6.91 -17.49
CA GLN A 158 20.35 7.67 -18.13
C GLN A 158 19.02 7.50 -17.40
N LEU A 159 18.69 6.27 -16.96
CA LEU A 159 17.52 6.00 -16.10
C LEU A 159 17.52 6.92 -14.86
N LEU A 160 18.67 7.04 -14.17
CA LEU A 160 18.79 7.90 -12.99
C LEU A 160 18.59 9.38 -13.32
N LEU A 161 19.19 9.87 -14.42
CA LEU A 161 19.05 11.25 -14.87
C LEU A 161 17.59 11.59 -15.24
N ASP A 162 16.93 10.69 -15.97
CA ASP A 162 15.52 10.83 -16.35
C ASP A 162 14.63 10.92 -15.11
N MET A 163 14.89 10.13 -14.06
CA MET A 163 14.10 10.19 -12.83
C MET A 163 14.25 11.54 -12.11
N VAL A 164 15.47 12.11 -12.06
CA VAL A 164 15.73 13.41 -11.41
C VAL A 164 15.00 14.55 -12.12
N PHE A 165 14.79 14.46 -13.44
CA PHE A 165 14.04 15.44 -14.20
C PHE A 165 12.59 15.58 -13.70
N TYR A 166 11.96 14.47 -13.29
CA TYR A 166 10.60 14.46 -12.76
C TYR A 166 10.55 14.66 -11.24
N SER A 167 11.16 15.74 -10.76
CA SER A 167 11.08 16.12 -9.34
C SER A 167 9.89 17.05 -9.07
N THR A 168 9.22 16.84 -7.94
CA THR A 168 8.05 17.61 -7.50
C THR A 168 8.27 18.15 -6.09
N PRO A 169 7.76 19.36 -5.80
CA PRO A 169 7.91 19.95 -4.46
C PRO A 169 6.99 19.24 -3.46
N ILE A 170 7.57 18.85 -2.32
CA ILE A 170 6.85 18.35 -1.15
C ILE A 170 6.13 19.54 -0.51
N ARG A 171 4.81 19.45 -0.39
CA ARG A 171 3.96 20.49 0.22
C ARG A 171 3.48 20.01 1.59
N PRO A 172 4.05 20.52 2.71
CA PRO A 172 3.64 20.12 4.05
C PRO A 172 2.16 20.44 4.29
N GLY A 173 1.48 19.58 5.05
CA GLY A 173 0.08 19.79 5.43
C GLY A 173 -0.95 19.53 4.33
N ARG A 174 -0.56 18.96 3.18
CA ARG A 174 -1.51 18.51 2.16
C ARG A 174 -2.39 17.41 2.74
N LYS A 175 -3.70 17.63 2.72
CA LYS A 175 -4.71 16.64 3.08
C LYS A 175 -5.48 16.25 1.82
N ASP A 176 -5.71 14.96 1.64
CA ASP A 176 -6.64 14.45 0.62
C ASP A 176 -7.86 13.87 1.30
N LYS A 177 -9.06 14.18 0.80
CA LYS A 177 -10.29 13.63 1.36
C LYS A 177 -10.46 12.22 0.79
N ARG A 178 -10.64 11.24 1.69
CA ARG A 178 -10.86 9.85 1.27
C ARG A 178 -12.17 9.74 0.49
N ASN A 179 -12.06 9.54 -0.82
CA ASN A 179 -13.21 9.30 -1.68
C ASN A 179 -13.62 7.83 -1.63
N LEU A 180 -14.48 7.47 -0.66
CA LEU A 180 -15.07 6.15 -0.56
C LEU A 180 -16.18 5.98 -1.61
N LYS A 181 -15.83 5.42 -2.76
CA LYS A 181 -16.79 5.01 -3.79
C LYS A 181 -16.91 3.50 -3.81
N ALA A 182 -18.13 2.98 -4.03
CA ALA A 182 -18.34 1.56 -4.29
C ALA A 182 -17.49 1.15 -5.50
N LYS A 183 -16.65 0.13 -5.35
CA LYS A 183 -15.85 -0.38 -6.45
C LYS A 183 -16.72 -1.28 -7.32
N LEU A 184 -16.71 -1.01 -8.62
CA LEU A 184 -17.30 -1.91 -9.62
C LEU A 184 -16.35 -3.08 -9.88
N VAL A 185 -16.92 -4.22 -10.29
CA VAL A 185 -16.15 -5.34 -10.81
C VAL A 185 -15.52 -4.89 -12.13
N ILE A 186 -14.20 -4.78 -12.16
CA ILE A 186 -13.46 -4.54 -13.40
C ILE A 186 -13.47 -5.86 -14.17
N GLY A 187 -14.17 -5.89 -15.31
CA GLY A 187 -14.21 -7.08 -16.16
C GLY A 187 -12.84 -7.42 -16.75
N PHE A 188 -12.76 -8.55 -17.44
CA PHE A 188 -11.55 -9.00 -18.14
C PHE A 188 -11.08 -8.22 -19.40
N PRO A 189 -11.77 -7.21 -19.98
CA PRO A 189 -11.33 -6.64 -21.26
C PRO A 189 -10.01 -5.85 -21.20
N TYR A 190 -9.50 -5.51 -19.99
CA TYR A 190 -8.18 -4.85 -19.88
C TYR A 190 -7.04 -5.71 -20.47
N ARG A 191 -7.23 -7.02 -20.66
CA ARG A 191 -6.27 -7.92 -21.31
C ARG A 191 -6.28 -7.90 -22.83
N LEU A 192 -7.28 -7.27 -23.45
CA LEU A 192 -7.44 -7.21 -24.91
C LEU A 192 -6.80 -5.96 -25.54
N ALA A 193 -6.42 -4.98 -24.72
CA ALA A 193 -5.88 -3.69 -25.15
C ALA A 193 -4.36 -3.55 -24.90
N ALA A 194 -3.64 -4.67 -24.83
CA ALA A 194 -2.18 -4.69 -24.77
C ALA A 194 -1.58 -4.56 -26.18
#